data_AF-A0A967FM47-F1
#
_entry.id   AF-A0A967FM47-F1
#
_cell.length_a   1.000
_cell.length_b   1.000
_cell.length_c   1.000
_cell.angle_alpha   90.00
_cell.angle_beta   90.00
_cell.angle_gamma   90.00
#
_symmetry.space_group_name_H-M   'P 1'
#
loop_
_entity.id
_entity.type
_entity.pdbx_description
1 polymer ?
#
loop_
_entity_poly.entity_id
_entity_poly.type
_entity_poly.pdbx_seq_one_letter_code
_entity_poly.pdbx_strand_id
1 'polypeptide(L)'
;MSKLIRLDTDMTDAMLKVLKYVKMTTGNEPTQLEVAEALKSYFILNEIGNQIKFQRKKQVAPTSPKSRSRDPFWKMNLMAGPSKNNWVRAGLFDENIKDALTAVQRFVKDSGAAEPSKAEIALSLKSSFILSEIKNQIDWQRNDQKTSDDTLLL
;
A
#
# COMPACT_ATOMS: atom_id res chain seq x y z
N MET A 1 6.46 20.65 -7.16
CA MET A 1 6.45 19.48 -8.06
C MET A 1 6.69 18.25 -7.22
N SER A 2 5.83 17.24 -7.29
CA SER A 2 6.06 16.00 -6.55
C SER A 2 7.22 15.22 -7.16
N LYS A 3 8.15 14.76 -6.32
CA LYS A 3 9.29 13.97 -6.74
C LYS A 3 8.88 12.52 -6.94
N LEU A 4 9.29 11.92 -8.05
CA LEU A 4 9.09 10.50 -8.30
C LEU A 4 10.27 9.68 -7.79
N ILE A 5 9.96 8.54 -7.18
CA ILE A 5 10.92 7.58 -6.63
C ILE A 5 10.66 6.20 -7.22
N ARG A 6 11.72 5.43 -7.46
CA ARG A 6 11.61 4.06 -7.95
C ARG A 6 11.57 3.09 -6.78
N LEU A 7 10.52 2.27 -6.72
CA LEU A 7 10.45 1.15 -5.78
C LEU A 7 11.07 -0.11 -6.39
N ASP A 8 11.49 -1.04 -5.54
CA ASP A 8 11.88 -2.39 -6.00
C ASP A 8 10.66 -3.18 -6.50
N THR A 9 10.92 -4.30 -7.18
CA THR A 9 9.88 -5.11 -7.82
C THR A 9 8.85 -5.63 -6.82
N ASP A 10 9.30 -6.18 -5.69
CA ASP A 10 8.39 -6.78 -4.70
C ASP A 10 7.45 -5.75 -4.08
N MET A 11 7.98 -4.57 -3.76
CA MET A 11 7.20 -3.46 -3.22
C MET A 11 6.29 -2.84 -4.29
N THR A 12 6.76 -2.71 -5.53
CA THR A 12 5.95 -2.27 -6.66
C THR A 12 4.73 -3.18 -6.82
N ASP A 13 4.94 -4.49 -6.82
CA ASP A 13 3.86 -5.47 -6.91
C ASP A 13 2.88 -5.40 -5.74
N ALA A 14 3.39 -5.17 -4.52
CA ALA A 14 2.55 -5.00 -3.34
C ALA A 14 1.65 -3.76 -3.47
N MET A 15 2.23 -2.62 -3.84
CA MET A 15 1.49 -1.37 -4.02
C MET A 15 0.49 -1.45 -5.18
N LEU A 16 0.86 -2.06 -6.31
CA LEU A 16 -0.07 -2.32 -7.41
C LEU A 16 -1.25 -3.19 -6.97
N LYS A 17 -1.01 -4.17 -6.10
CA LYS A 17 -2.08 -5.00 -5.53
C LYS A 17 -3.02 -4.20 -4.64
N VAL A 18 -2.50 -3.29 -3.82
CA VAL A 18 -3.31 -2.34 -3.02
C VAL A 18 -4.20 -1.49 -3.93
N LEU A 19 -3.62 -0.80 -4.91
CA LEU A 19 -4.36 0.06 -5.85
C LEU A 19 -5.46 -0.72 -6.58
N LYS A 20 -5.12 -1.90 -7.10
CA LYS A 20 -6.06 -2.76 -7.81
C LYS A 20 -7.17 -3.26 -6.91
N TYR A 21 -6.86 -3.69 -5.68
CA TYR A 21 -7.84 -4.19 -4.74
C TYR A 21 -8.86 -3.11 -4.39
N VAL A 22 -8.41 -1.93 -3.97
CA VAL A 22 -9.28 -0.80 -3.62
C VAL A 22 -10.17 -0.40 -4.80
N LYS A 23 -9.61 -0.33 -6.02
CA LYS A 23 -10.39 -0.07 -7.24
C LYS A 23 -11.48 -1.12 -7.46
N MET A 24 -11.13 -2.40 -7.33
CA MET A 24 -12.08 -3.50 -7.54
C MET A 24 -13.21 -3.52 -6.51
N THR A 25 -12.94 -3.14 -5.26
CA THR A 25 -13.93 -3.22 -4.17
C THR A 25 -14.73 -1.94 -3.97
N THR A 26 -14.19 -0.78 -4.32
CA THR A 26 -14.84 0.54 -4.13
C THR A 26 -15.34 1.15 -5.44
N GLY A 27 -14.98 0.58 -6.59
CA GLY A 27 -15.24 1.14 -7.92
C GLY A 27 -14.30 2.29 -8.31
N ASN A 28 -13.60 2.91 -7.35
CA ASN A 28 -12.73 4.06 -7.57
C ASN A 28 -11.29 3.76 -7.20
N GLU A 29 -10.39 3.97 -8.16
CA GLU A 29 -8.96 3.82 -7.93
C GLU A 29 -8.45 4.89 -6.96
N PRO A 30 -7.74 4.51 -5.89
CA PRO A 30 -7.19 5.49 -4.96
C PRO A 30 -5.98 6.21 -5.56
N THR A 31 -5.80 7.45 -5.14
CA THR A 31 -4.59 8.25 -5.36
C THR A 31 -3.44 7.70 -4.51
N GLN A 32 -2.21 8.02 -4.91
CA GLN A 32 -1.03 7.70 -4.09
C GLN A 32 -1.06 8.41 -2.73
N LEU A 33 -1.69 9.59 -2.63
CA LEU A 33 -1.82 10.32 -1.37
C LEU A 33 -2.76 9.61 -0.39
N GLU A 34 -3.96 9.21 -0.83
CA GLU A 34 -4.91 8.42 0.00
C GLU A 34 -4.23 7.15 0.54
N VAL A 35 -3.48 6.44 -0.31
CA VAL A 35 -2.74 5.26 0.12
C VAL A 35 -1.63 5.61 1.11
N ALA A 36 -0.86 6.68 0.87
CA ALA A 36 0.20 7.11 1.77
C ALA A 36 -0.34 7.48 3.16
N GLU A 37 -1.45 8.21 3.21
CA GLU A 37 -2.12 8.58 4.47
C GLU A 37 -2.69 7.37 5.18
N ALA A 38 -3.31 6.45 4.43
CA ALA A 38 -3.81 5.21 5.01
C ALA A 38 -2.69 4.38 5.64
N LEU A 39 -1.54 4.25 4.97
CA LEU A 39 -0.37 3.54 5.50
C LEU A 39 0.25 4.22 6.72
N LYS A 40 0.12 5.54 6.86
CA LYS A 40 0.58 6.30 8.04
C LYS A 40 -0.41 6.26 9.20
N SER A 41 -1.65 5.79 9.00
CA SER A 41 -2.63 5.63 10.07
C SER A 41 -2.11 4.66 11.13
N TYR A 42 -2.20 5.05 12.41
CA TYR A 42 -1.74 4.24 13.54
C TYR A 42 -2.31 2.82 13.51
N PHE A 43 -3.59 2.69 13.14
CA PHE A 43 -4.24 1.39 13.03
C PHE A 43 -3.56 0.50 11.97
N ILE A 44 -3.31 1.03 10.76
CA ILE A 44 -2.63 0.29 9.70
C ILE A 44 -1.18 -0.04 10.06
N LEU A 45 -0.47 0.89 10.70
CA LEU A 45 0.88 0.66 11.21
C LEU A 45 0.91 -0.52 12.20
N ASN A 46 -0.05 -0.56 13.13
CA ASN A 46 -0.20 -1.65 14.10
C ASN A 46 -0.51 -2.99 13.41
N GLU A 47 -1.46 -3.00 12.46
CA GLU A 47 -1.84 -4.23 11.76
C GLU A 47 -0.73 -4.78 10.87
N ILE A 48 0.04 -3.93 10.20
CA ILE A 48 1.23 -4.36 9.47
C ILE A 48 2.26 -4.94 10.45
N GLY A 49 2.50 -4.30 11.59
CA GLY A 49 3.39 -4.82 12.63
C GLY A 49 2.96 -6.20 13.14
N ASN A 50 1.67 -6.40 13.40
CA ASN A 50 1.11 -7.68 13.82
C ASN A 50 1.27 -8.75 12.74
N GLN A 51 1.01 -8.38 11.48
CA GLN A 51 1.16 -9.28 10.34
C GLN A 51 2.62 -9.73 10.17
N ILE A 52 3.59 -8.83 10.33
CA ILE A 52 5.02 -9.17 10.30
C ILE A 52 5.40 -10.08 11.48
N LYS A 53 4.93 -9.78 12.69
CA LYS A 53 5.13 -10.66 13.87
C LYS A 53 4.59 -12.07 13.61
N PHE A 54 3.42 -12.17 13.00
CA PHE A 54 2.82 -13.45 12.61
C PHE A 54 3.62 -14.18 11.54
N GLN A 55 4.12 -13.47 10.51
CA GLN A 55 4.99 -14.04 9.48
C GLN A 55 6.26 -14.63 10.07
N ARG A 56 6.93 -13.90 10.98
CA ARG A 56 8.15 -14.36 11.65
C ARG A 56 7.92 -15.61 12.50
N LYS A 57 6.80 -15.66 13.23
CA LYS A 57 6.40 -16.86 13.98
C LYS A 57 6.14 -18.06 13.04
N LYS A 58 5.56 -17.81 11.86
CA LYS A 58 5.33 -18.86 10.85
C LYS A 58 6.61 -19.33 10.15
N GLN A 59 7.61 -18.48 9.97
CA GLN A 59 8.91 -18.86 9.37
C GLN A 59 9.69 -19.89 10.22
N VAL A 60 9.27 -20.19 11.44
CA VAL A 60 9.79 -21.31 12.26
C VAL A 60 9.26 -22.68 11.80
N ALA A 61 8.29 -22.75 10.87
CA ALA A 61 7.85 -23.98 10.21
C ALA A 61 8.28 -24.02 8.72
N PRO A 62 8.65 -25.18 8.15
CA PRO A 62 9.43 -25.19 6.92
C PRO A 62 8.63 -24.87 5.64
N THR A 63 9.32 -24.10 4.81
CA THR A 63 9.26 -23.92 3.34
C THR A 63 8.15 -23.09 2.70
N SER A 64 8.64 -22.05 2.03
CA SER A 64 7.97 -21.17 1.08
C SER A 64 7.59 -21.90 -0.23
N PRO A 65 6.43 -21.62 -0.83
CA PRO A 65 6.19 -22.00 -2.21
C PRO A 65 6.96 -21.04 -3.14
N LYS A 66 7.70 -21.61 -4.09
CA LYS A 66 8.30 -20.87 -5.22
C LYS A 66 7.20 -20.15 -5.99
N SER A 67 7.29 -18.82 -6.07
CA SER A 67 6.49 -18.00 -6.97
C SER A 67 6.71 -18.44 -8.42
N ARG A 68 5.62 -18.85 -9.10
CA ARG A 68 5.61 -18.94 -10.56
C ARG A 68 5.38 -17.54 -11.09
N SER A 69 6.41 -16.94 -11.68
CA SER A 69 6.26 -15.75 -12.50
C SER A 69 5.35 -16.09 -13.68
N ARG A 70 4.20 -15.41 -13.74
CA ARG A 70 3.47 -15.20 -14.99
C ARG A 70 3.62 -13.72 -15.26
N ASP A 71 4.51 -13.34 -16.17
CA ASP A 71 4.56 -11.99 -16.69
C ASP A 71 3.29 -11.72 -17.52
N PRO A 72 2.44 -10.78 -17.11
CA PRO A 72 1.44 -10.26 -18.00
C PRO A 72 2.01 -9.00 -18.64
N PHE A 73 2.32 -9.06 -19.92
CA PHE A 73 2.63 -7.89 -20.72
C PHE A 73 1.40 -6.97 -20.72
N TRP A 74 1.43 -5.88 -19.96
CA TRP A 74 0.37 -4.87 -19.95
C TRP A 74 0.77 -3.68 -20.82
N LYS A 75 -0.01 -3.37 -21.85
CA LYS A 75 0.10 -2.10 -22.58
C LYS A 75 -0.14 -0.93 -21.63
N MET A 76 0.84 -0.03 -21.51
CA MET A 76 0.63 1.27 -20.85
C MET A 76 -0.23 2.14 -21.77
N ASN A 77 -1.54 2.25 -21.48
CA ASN A 77 -2.36 3.29 -22.09
C ASN A 77 -2.11 4.61 -21.36
N LEU A 78 -1.04 5.31 -21.76
CA LEU A 78 -0.74 6.67 -21.30
C LEU A 78 -1.82 7.69 -21.71
N MET A 79 -2.67 7.34 -22.69
CA MET A 79 -3.63 8.25 -23.31
C MET A 79 -5.08 8.14 -22.79
N ALA A 80 -5.43 7.13 -21.97
CA ALA A 80 -6.83 6.83 -21.66
C ALA A 80 -7.14 6.52 -20.18
N GLY A 81 -6.20 6.77 -19.26
CA GLY A 81 -6.36 6.49 -17.83
C GLY A 81 -6.49 7.76 -16.98
N PRO A 82 -7.21 7.72 -15.83
CA PRO A 82 -7.16 8.79 -14.85
C PRO A 82 -5.71 9.10 -14.46
N SER A 83 -5.31 10.37 -14.51
CA SER A 83 -3.92 10.83 -14.35
C SER A 83 -3.25 10.45 -13.02
N LYS A 84 -4.03 9.99 -12.03
CA LYS A 84 -3.64 9.82 -10.63
C LYS A 84 -2.51 8.79 -10.41
N ASN A 85 -2.35 7.78 -11.27
CA ASN A 85 -1.40 6.67 -11.09
C ASN A 85 -0.62 6.27 -12.35
N ASN A 86 -0.44 7.15 -13.34
CA ASN A 86 0.10 6.77 -14.65
C ASN A 86 1.49 6.08 -14.63
N TRP A 87 2.31 6.38 -13.62
CA TRP A 87 3.70 5.92 -13.53
C TRP A 87 3.91 4.69 -12.62
N VAL A 88 2.91 4.30 -11.84
CA VAL A 88 3.06 3.23 -10.83
C VAL A 88 3.35 1.86 -11.46
N ARG A 89 2.85 1.62 -12.69
CA ARG A 89 3.15 0.40 -13.46
C ARG A 89 4.61 0.31 -13.91
N ALA A 90 5.30 1.45 -14.02
CA ALA A 90 6.73 1.50 -14.28
C ALA A 90 7.57 1.43 -12.99
N GLY A 91 6.93 1.20 -11.83
CA GLY A 91 7.58 1.20 -10.52
C GLY A 91 7.93 2.59 -10.00
N LEU A 92 7.37 3.64 -10.61
CA LEU A 92 7.59 5.03 -10.23
C LEU A 92 6.43 5.55 -9.38
N PHE A 93 6.74 5.96 -8.16
CA PHE A 93 5.77 6.40 -7.15
C PHE A 93 6.11 7.79 -6.65
N ASP A 94 5.14 8.45 -6.03
CA ASP A 94 5.30 9.72 -5.34
C ASP A 94 6.14 9.56 -4.05
N GLU A 95 6.89 10.59 -3.67
CA GLU A 95 7.67 10.62 -2.44
C GLU A 95 6.83 10.35 -1.18
N ASN A 96 5.54 10.71 -1.19
CA ASN A 96 4.60 10.38 -0.09
C ASN A 96 4.50 8.87 0.18
N ILE A 97 4.58 8.03 -0.86
CA ILE A 97 4.59 6.56 -0.71
C ILE A 97 5.89 6.11 -0.05
N LYS A 98 7.03 6.69 -0.44
CA LYS A 98 8.32 6.39 0.18
C LYS A 98 8.30 6.74 1.67
N ASP A 99 7.77 7.91 2.00
CA ASP A 99 7.68 8.37 3.38
C ASP A 99 6.76 7.49 4.22
N ALA A 100 5.62 7.07 3.65
CA ALA A 100 4.71 6.13 4.29
C ALA A 100 5.37 4.77 4.55
N LEU A 101 6.07 4.20 3.57
CA LEU A 101 6.80 2.94 3.75
C LEU A 101 7.93 3.05 4.77
N THR A 102 8.60 4.21 4.81
CA THR A 102 9.62 4.51 5.82
C THR A 102 9.00 4.61 7.22
N ALA A 103 7.82 5.22 7.34
CA ALA A 103 7.07 5.29 8.59
C ALA A 103 6.65 3.89 9.08
N VAL A 104 6.18 3.02 8.19
CA VAL A 104 5.92 1.61 8.49
C VAL A 104 7.17 0.92 9.03
N GLN A 105 8.30 1.04 8.33
CA GLN A 105 9.56 0.41 8.74
C GLN A 105 10.02 0.89 10.13
N ARG A 106 9.97 2.20 10.38
CA ARG A 106 10.31 2.81 11.67
C ARG A 106 9.37 2.35 12.78
N PHE A 107 8.06 2.43 12.56
CA PHE A 107 7.07 2.02 13.56
C PHE A 107 7.27 0.57 14.01
N VAL A 108 7.47 -0.36 13.07
CA VAL A 108 7.68 -1.77 13.39
C VAL A 108 8.97 -1.97 14.18
N LYS A 109 10.06 -1.29 13.80
CA LYS A 109 11.32 -1.30 14.56
C LYS A 109 11.14 -0.77 15.99
N ASP A 110 10.47 0.37 16.12
CA ASP A 110 10.26 1.05 17.41
C ASP A 110 9.28 0.30 18.32
N SER A 111 8.41 -0.56 17.76
CA SER A 111 7.51 -1.45 18.51
C SER A 111 8.20 -2.60 19.26
N GLY A 112 9.53 -2.56 19.38
CA GLY A 112 10.36 -3.57 20.05
C GLY A 112 10.64 -4.81 19.21
N ALA A 113 10.37 -4.78 17.90
CA ALA A 113 10.69 -5.86 16.98
C ALA A 113 11.97 -5.57 16.20
N ALA A 114 12.65 -6.62 15.72
CA ALA A 114 13.74 -6.45 14.76
C ALA A 114 13.24 -5.66 13.53
N GLU A 115 14.08 -4.77 13.00
CA GLU A 115 13.73 -3.93 11.86
C GLU A 115 13.22 -4.79 10.69
N PRO A 116 12.04 -4.49 10.11
CA PRO A 116 11.50 -5.31 9.04
C PRO A 116 12.23 -5.05 7.73
N SER A 117 12.50 -6.13 6.99
CA SER A 117 12.95 -6.05 5.61
C SER A 117 11.85 -5.54 4.69
N LYS A 118 12.24 -4.96 3.55
CA LYS A 118 11.28 -4.55 2.51
C LYS A 118 10.40 -5.70 2.02
N ALA A 119 10.95 -6.91 1.96
CA ALA A 119 10.21 -8.12 1.58
C ALA A 119 9.12 -8.50 2.60
N GLU A 120 9.38 -8.38 3.90
CA GLU A 120 8.38 -8.60 4.96
C GLU A 120 7.24 -7.58 4.89
N ILE A 121 7.57 -6.31 4.63
CA ILE A 121 6.56 -5.26 4.43
C ILE A 121 5.74 -5.56 3.17
N ALA A 122 6.39 -5.85 2.03
CA ALA A 122 5.72 -6.16 0.77
C ALA A 122 4.80 -7.39 0.90
N LEU A 123 5.24 -8.44 1.61
CA LEU A 123 4.43 -9.63 1.87
C LEU A 123 3.22 -9.30 2.75
N SER A 124 3.40 -8.46 3.76
CA SER A 124 2.31 -7.99 4.64
C SER A 124 1.24 -7.23 3.87
N LEU A 125 1.65 -6.29 3.01
CA LEU A 125 0.76 -5.51 2.16
C LEU A 125 -0.01 -6.36 1.14
N LYS A 126 0.50 -7.55 0.79
CA LYS A 126 -0.19 -8.49 -0.10
C LYS A 126 -1.26 -9.35 0.62
N SER A 127 -1.34 -9.29 1.96
CA SER A 127 -2.33 -10.00 2.78
C SER A 127 -3.74 -9.47 2.55
N SER A 128 -4.74 -10.36 2.42
CA SER A 128 -6.15 -9.97 2.25
C SER A 128 -6.67 -9.12 3.40
N PHE A 129 -6.22 -9.40 4.62
CA PHE A 129 -6.58 -8.63 5.80
C PHE A 129 -6.07 -7.18 5.69
N ILE A 130 -4.78 -6.97 5.45
CA ILE A 130 -4.19 -5.64 5.30
C ILE A 130 -4.79 -4.87 4.12
N LEU A 131 -5.06 -5.56 3.00
CA LEU A 131 -5.75 -4.96 1.85
C LEU A 131 -7.15 -4.44 2.21
N SER A 132 -7.90 -5.21 3.00
CA SER A 132 -9.22 -4.81 3.50
C SER A 132 -9.13 -3.59 4.43
N GLU A 133 -8.17 -3.60 5.35
CA GLU A 133 -8.00 -2.48 6.30
C GLU A 133 -7.58 -1.19 5.60
N ILE A 134 -6.64 -1.26 4.64
CA ILE A 134 -6.27 -0.08 3.83
C ILE A 134 -7.48 0.45 3.06
N LYS A 135 -8.28 -0.44 2.45
CA LYS A 135 -9.52 -0.05 1.77
C LYS A 135 -10.48 0.67 2.72
N ASN A 136 -10.67 0.14 3.94
CA ASN A 136 -11.59 0.72 4.91
C ASN A 136 -11.12 2.11 5.36
N GLN A 137 -9.83 2.26 5.58
CA GLN A 137 -9.22 3.55 5.92
C GLN A 137 -9.42 4.59 4.80
N ILE A 138 -9.26 4.19 3.53
CA ILE A 138 -9.47 5.08 2.37
C ILE A 138 -10.94 5.47 2.23
N ASP A 139 -11.87 4.52 2.41
CA ASP A 139 -13.30 4.83 2.36
C ASP A 139 -13.71 5.81 3.48
N TRP A 140 -13.14 5.64 4.68
CA TRP A 140 -13.33 6.57 5.78
C TRP A 140 -12.81 7.98 5.44
N GLN A 141 -11.58 8.09 4.90
CA GLN A 141 -10.99 9.37 4.46
C GLN A 141 -11.88 10.09 3.44
N ARG A 142 -12.41 9.37 2.46
CA ARG A 142 -13.30 9.92 1.42
C ARG A 142 -14.62 10.44 1.98
N ASN A 143 -15.17 9.75 2.98
CA ASN A 143 -16.44 10.15 3.59
C ASN A 143 -16.26 11.33 4.55
N ASP A 144 -15.15 11.39 5.27
CA ASP A 144 -14.78 12.50 6.15
C ASP A 144 -14.59 13.81 5.35
N GLN A 145 -13.91 13.73 4.21
CA GLN A 145 -13.74 14.86 3.29
C GLN A 145 -15.07 15.40 2.75
N LYS A 146 -15.99 14.52 2.34
CA LYS A 146 -17.33 14.94 1.88
C LYS A 146 -18.12 15.68 2.97
N THR A 147 -18.06 15.17 4.20
CA THR A 147 -18.78 15.77 5.33
C THR A 147 -18.21 17.15 5.67
N SER A 148 -16.89 17.31 5.55
CA SER A 148 -16.20 18.59 5.76
C SER A 148 -16.55 19.62 4.68
N ASP A 149 -16.61 19.21 3.41
CA ASP A 149 -17.00 20.09 2.30
C ASP A 149 -18.46 20.57 2.41
N ASP A 150 -19.38 19.69 2.82
CA ASP A 150 -20.79 20.05 3.02
C ASP A 150 -20.99 21.03 4.19
N THR A 151 -20.15 20.97 5.22
CA THR A 151 -20.23 21.84 6.40
C THR A 151 -19.71 23.25 6.12
N LEU A 152 -18.81 23.42 5.14
CA LEU A 152 -18.26 24.73 4.74
C LEU A 152 -19.15 25.49 3.74
N LEU A 153 -20.26 24.89 3.30
CA LEU A 153 -21.24 25.47 2.36
C LEU A 153 -22.53 25.97 3.05
N LEU A 154 -22.60 25.95 4.38
CA LEU A 154 -23.71 26.46 5.21
C LEU A 154 -23.29 27.71 6.01
#